data_AF-A0A924A7C2-F1
#
_entry.id   AF-A0A924A7C2-F1
#
_cell.length_a   1.000
_cell.length_b   1.000
_cell.length_c   1.000
_cell.angle_alpha   90.00
_cell.angle_beta   90.00
_cell.angle_gamma   90.00
#
_symmetry.space_group_name_H-M   'P 1'
#
loop_
_entity.id
_entity.type
_entity.pdbx_description
1 polymer ?
#
loop_
_entity_poly.entity_id
_entity_poly.type
_entity_poly.pdbx_seq_one_letter_code
_entity_poly.pdbx_strand_id
1 'polypeptide(L)' 'MFGHVRIEDPTLIPLMNEIYEVWGKLHNYFMPQMKLISKDREGSKFKKKYDKPKTPYQRLMECETYPEEEEKLRQIKAT' A
#
# COMPACT_ATOMS: atom_id res chain seq x y z
N MET A 1 6.66 -2.64 -10.25
CA MET A 1 8.12 -2.48 -10.21
C MET A 1 8.80 -3.19 -11.38
N PHE A 2 8.40 -4.43 -11.68
CA PHE A 2 8.94 -5.20 -12.80
C PHE A 2 8.11 -5.02 -14.08
N GLY A 3 8.74 -5.24 -15.23
CA GLY A 3 8.08 -5.19 -16.55
C GLY A 3 7.72 -6.60 -17.02
N HIS A 4 6.80 -6.71 -17.98
CA HIS A 4 6.23 -7.99 -18.46
C HIS A 4 7.28 -9.07 -18.76
N VAL A 5 8.36 -8.71 -19.48
CA VAL A 5 9.45 -9.63 -19.84
C VAL A 5 10.09 -10.33 -18.62
N ARG A 6 10.19 -9.65 -17.48
CA ARG A 6 10.78 -10.23 -16.25
C ARG A 6 9.81 -11.15 -15.51
N ILE A 7 8.51 -10.92 -15.68
CA ILE A 7 7.47 -11.74 -15.04
C ILE A 7 7.30 -13.06 -15.80
N GLU A 8 7.52 -13.04 -17.12
CA GLU A 8 7.41 -14.20 -17.99
C GLU A 8 8.56 -15.20 -17.81
N ASP A 9 9.67 -14.79 -17.20
CA ASP A 9 10.78 -15.68 -16.87
C ASP A 9 10.62 -16.25 -15.44
N PRO A 10 10.29 -17.55 -15.29
CA PRO A 10 10.07 -18.16 -13.99
C PRO A 10 11.32 -18.17 -13.10
N THR A 11 12.51 -18.11 -13.70
CA THR A 11 13.78 -18.15 -12.97
C THR A 11 14.02 -16.87 -12.16
N LEU A 12 13.40 -15.76 -12.56
CA LEU A 12 13.51 -14.46 -11.90
C LEU A 12 12.50 -14.28 -10.76
N ILE A 13 11.46 -15.11 -10.71
CA ILE A 13 10.38 -15.00 -9.71
C ILE A 13 10.91 -15.04 -8.27
N PRO A 14 11.81 -15.97 -7.87
CA PRO A 14 12.32 -16.02 -6.50
C PRO A 14 13.02 -14.73 -6.09
N LEU A 15 13.90 -14.21 -6.95
CA LEU A 15 14.63 -12.96 -6.70
C LEU A 15 13.69 -11.75 -6.61
N MET A 16 12.65 -11.73 -7.45
CA MET A 16 11.64 -10.67 -7.39
C MET A 16 10.83 -10.71 -6.08
N ASN A 17 10.52 -11.91 -5.58
CA ASN A 17 9.82 -12.07 -4.31
C ASN A 17 10.66 -11.55 -3.13
N GLU A 18 11.97 -11.80 -3.12
CA GLU A 18 12.88 -11.23 -2.11
C GLU A 18 12.84 -9.70 -2.09
N ILE A 19 12.79 -9.07 -3.27
CA ILE A 19 12.64 -7.61 -3.37
C ILE A 19 11.27 -7.16 -2.85
N TYR A 20 10.21 -7.88 -3.18
CA TYR A 20 8.85 -7.56 -2.72
C TYR A 20 8.69 -7.64 -1.21
N GLU A 21 9.42 -8.51 -0.51
CA GLU A 21 9.41 -8.59 0.96
C GLU A 21 9.80 -7.26 1.62
N VAL A 22 10.88 -6.65 1.13
CA VAL A 22 11.35 -5.35 1.67
C VAL A 22 10.51 -4.21 1.14
N TRP A 23 10.21 -4.23 -0.17
CA TRP A 23 9.45 -3.17 -0.82
C TRP A 23 8.02 -3.07 -0.28
N GLY A 24 7.37 -4.20 -0.03
CA GLY A 24 6.04 -4.28 0.58
C GLY A 24 6.02 -3.66 1.97
N LYS A 25 7.01 -3.96 2.82
CA LYS A 25 7.13 -3.35 4.16
C LYS A 25 7.29 -1.83 4.06
N LEU A 26 8.18 -1.37 3.19
CA LEU A 26 8.41 0.06 2.98
C LEU A 26 7.11 0.80 2.58
N HIS A 27 6.39 0.27 1.59
CA HIS A 27 5.15 0.88 1.09
C HIS A 27 3.99 0.79 2.08
N ASN A 28 3.89 -0.27 2.87
CA ASN A 28 2.76 -0.49 3.76
C ASN A 28 2.88 0.22 5.11
N TYR A 29 4.10 0.30 5.66
CA TYR A 29 4.31 0.83 7.01
C TYR A 29 4.87 2.25 7.02
N PHE A 30 5.69 2.61 6.03
CA PHE A 30 6.51 3.82 6.10
C PHE A 30 6.17 4.88 5.04
N MET A 31 5.60 4.50 3.88
CA MET A 31 5.20 5.46 2.85
C MET A 31 3.75 5.92 3.00
N PRO A 32 3.49 7.21 3.31
CA PRO A 32 2.13 7.73 3.33
C PRO A 32 1.60 7.88 1.89
N GLN A 33 0.38 7.42 1.65
CA GLN A 33 -0.29 7.55 0.36
C GLN A 33 -1.60 8.31 0.50
N MET A 34 -1.88 9.17 -0.49
CA MET A 34 -3.19 9.81 -0.65
C MET A 34 -4.13 8.87 -1.41
N LYS A 35 -5.33 8.65 -0.88
CA LYS A 35 -6.38 7.89 -1.58
C LYS A 35 -7.43 8.86 -2.13
N LEU A 36 -8.00 8.52 -3.27
CA LEU A 36 -9.11 9.26 -3.85
C LEU A 36 -10.39 8.85 -3.11
N ILE A 37 -11.06 9.81 -2.46
CA ILE A 37 -12.30 9.58 -1.71
C ILE A 37 -13.50 9.69 -2.64
N SER A 38 -13.56 10.77 -3.43
CA SER A 38 -14.65 11.00 -4.37
C SER A 38 -14.12 11.61 -5.66
N LYS A 39 -14.86 11.34 -6.73
CA LYS A 39 -14.64 11.94 -8.04
C LYS A 39 -16.00 12.33 -8.60
N ASP A 40 -16.30 13.61 -8.50
CA ASP A 40 -17.59 14.18 -8.86
C ASP A 40 -17.45 14.99 -10.15
N ARG A 41 -18.49 14.96 -10.99
CA ARG A 41 -18.51 15.70 -12.26
C ARG A 41 -19.35 16.95 -12.10
N GLU A 42 -18.72 18.11 -12.27
CA GLU A 42 -19.38 19.42 -12.28
C GLU A 42 -19.31 19.95 -13.74
N GLY A 43 -20.38 19.69 -14.50
CA GLY A 43 -20.47 20.02 -15.93
C GLY A 43 -19.42 19.30 -16.78
N SER A 44 -18.50 20.04 -17.39
CA SER A 44 -17.41 19.50 -18.21
C SER A 44 -16.15 19.12 -17.41
N LYS A 45 -16.08 19.44 -16.11
CA LYS A 45 -14.89 19.21 -15.27
C LYS A 45 -15.12 18.09 -14.24
N PHE A 46 -14.04 17.42 -13.86
CA PHE A 46 -14.02 16.48 -12.74
C PHE A 46 -13.34 17.12 -11.53
N LYS A 47 -14.03 17.10 -10.39
CA LYS A 47 -13.49 17.49 -9.09
C LYS A 47 -13.14 16.23 -8.31
N LYS A 48 -11.88 16.11 -7.91
CA LYS A 48 -11.37 14.96 -7.16
C LYS A 48 -11.11 15.38 -5.72
N LYS A 49 -11.68 14.66 -4.77
CA LYS A 49 -11.41 14.85 -3.35
C LYS A 49 -10.47 13.75 -2.87
N TYR A 50 -9.32 14.15 -2.35
CA TYR A 50 -8.32 13.23 -1.82
C TYR A 50 -8.32 13.23 -0.29
N ASP A 51 -7.97 12.07 0.27
CA ASP A 51 -7.73 11.89 1.69
C ASP A 51 -6.38 12.49 2.11
N LYS A 52 -6.24 12.74 3.42
CA LYS A 52 -4.93 13.08 4.00
C LYS A 52 -3.95 11.92 3.76
N PRO A 53 -2.65 12.21 3.55
CA PRO A 53 -1.64 11.17 3.44
C PRO A 53 -1.60 10.31 4.70
N LYS A 54 -1.86 9.01 4.55
CA LYS A 54 -1.72 8.00 5.61
C LYS A 54 -1.07 6.75 5.04
N THR A 55 -0.31 6.03 5.86
CA THR A 55 0.22 4.71 5.47
C THR A 55 -0.91 3.67 5.49
N PRO A 56 -0.83 2.58 4.70
CA PRO A 56 -1.72 1.43 4.84
C PRO A 56 -1.84 0.95 6.29
N TYR A 57 -0.73 0.82 6.99
CA TYR A 57 -0.70 0.47 8.41
C TYR A 57 -1.56 1.40 9.25
N GLN A 58 -1.42 2.73 9.11
CA GLN A 58 -2.23 3.69 9.86
C GLN A 58 -3.73 3.52 9.58
N ARG A 59 -4.12 3.27 8.32
CA ARG A 59 -5.53 3.04 7.97
C ARG A 59 -6.07 1.75 8.57
N LEU A 60 -5.25 0.71 8.62
CA LEU A 60 -5.64 -0.57 9.19
C LEU A 60 -5.82 -0.47 10.71
N MET A 61 -4.94 0.26 11.40
CA MET A 61 -5.08 0.54 12.84
C MET A 61 -6.28 1.43 13.18
N GLU A 62 -6.78 2.22 12.22
CA GLU A 62 -8.01 3.00 12.35
C GLU A 62 -9.27 2.20 12.01
N CYS A 63 -9.13 0.95 11.54
CA CYS A 63 -10.24 0.10 11.14
C CYS A 63 -10.62 -0.86 12.28
N GLU A 64 -11.89 -0.86 12.69
CA GLU A 64 -12.38 -1.65 13.85
C GLU A 64 -12.48 -3.17 13.57
N THR A 65 -12.19 -3.63 12.35
CA THR A 65 -12.51 -4.99 11.91
C THR A 65 -11.38 -6.01 12.09
N TYR A 66 -10.16 -5.60 12.49
CA TYR A 66 -8.99 -6.49 12.55
C TYR A 66 -8.15 -6.38 13.84
N PRO A 67 -8.69 -6.76 15.01
CA PRO A 67 -7.97 -6.69 16.28
C PRO A 67 -6.93 -7.80 16.49
N GLU A 68 -7.05 -8.96 15.82
CA GLU A 68 -6.26 -10.17 16.14
C GLU A 68 -4.76 -10.09 15.79
N GLU A 69 -4.34 -9.17 14.91
CA GLU A 69 -2.95 -9.09 14.42
C GLU A 69 -2.25 -7.75 14.73
N GLU A 70 -2.88 -6.86 15.49
CA GLU A 70 -2.34 -5.52 15.76
C GLU A 70 -0.93 -5.53 16.37
N GLU A 71 -0.65 -6.47 17.26
CA GLU A 71 0.62 -6.52 17.99
C GLU A 71 1.79 -6.88 17.06
N LYS A 72 1.58 -7.79 16.11
CA LYS A 72 2.57 -8.14 15.07
C LYS A 72 2.85 -6.95 14.16
N LEU A 73 1.80 -6.21 13.77
CA LEU A 73 1.93 -5.03 12.91
C LEU A 73 2.71 -3.91 13.62
N ARG A 74 2.53 -3.73 14.94
CA ARG A 74 3.27 -2.75 15.75
C ARG A 74 4.77 -3.08 15.82
N GLN A 75 5.13 -4.36 15.97
CA GLN A 75 6.53 -4.80 16.01
C GLN A 75 7.27 -4.52 14.69
N ILE A 76 6.62 -4.76 13.55
CA ILE A 76 7.20 -4.53 12.22
C ILE A 76 7.46 -3.03 11.97
N LYS A 77 6.60 -2.15 12.49
CA LYS A 77 6.82 -0.68 12.40
C LYS A 77 7.96 -0.19 13.30
N ALA A 78 8.18 -0.87 14.43
CA ALA A 78 9.21 -0.51 15.40
C ALA A 78 10.62 -0.99 14.99
N THR A 79 10.70 -1.90 14.02
CA THR A 79 11.95 -2.38 13.40
C THR A 79 12.44 -1.37 12.38
#